data_AF-A0A6L7JJC2-F1
#
_entry.id   AF-A0A6L7JJC2-F1
#
_cell.length_a   1.000
_cell.length_b   1.000
_cell.length_c   1.000
_cell.angle_alpha   90.00
_cell.angle_beta   90.00
_cell.angle_gamma   90.00
#
_symmetry.space_group_name_H-M   'P 1'
#
loop_
_entity.id
_entity.type
_entity.pdbx_description
1 polymer ?
#
loop_
_entity_poly.entity_id
_entity_poly.type
_entity_poly.pdbx_seq_one_letter_code
_entity_poly.pdbx_strand_id
1 'polypeptide(L)'
;MGSVLTRGLETAGSGTLVSEAAVTEAVELASPVEWGVPGLEDARRLGEGFVVLGAIEVLVFGSVARGEAVDGSDIDLVAVFDDLGDYRCRPDLERRLVKRAGELLDFEVDVWVTDRPEWARRTTVVSSSLEAAIADEAVLVAVRGQCNDTDVDWGKEIGMPPDNRAEALSRLEDVRNALSRVEDRLDEGPREQRAASVGSARRHSEARYERMVDVCVHSQKAIESAMKTVVCLVGGSPERIHSLDRLAARIPSPYRDVTKSATDPANKTTLEEISLWHRAGPYSDERPDLTLAQIEVTAAELARIACDTAETLVRHFEAADDARTLIADIADTVGTVRVVLANPYN
;
A
#
# COMPACT_ATOMS: atom_id res chain seq x y z
N MET A 1 -31.82 54.77 52.18
CA MET A 1 -30.83 53.76 52.63
C MET A 1 -30.56 52.87 51.43
N GLY A 2 -29.39 52.78 50.80
CA GLY A 2 -28.05 53.30 51.00
C GLY A 2 -27.10 52.44 50.17
N SER A 3 -26.09 53.08 49.56
CA SER A 3 -24.84 52.50 49.04
C SER A 3 -24.79 51.81 47.66
N VAL A 4 -24.41 52.64 46.67
CA VAL A 4 -23.23 52.51 45.78
C VAL A 4 -22.23 51.41 46.13
N LEU A 5 -21.74 50.67 45.11
CA LEU A 5 -20.31 50.39 44.86
C LEU A 5 -20.09 49.80 43.45
N THR A 6 -19.60 50.67 42.57
CA THR A 6 -18.80 50.38 41.37
C THR A 6 -17.41 49.87 41.77
N ARG A 7 -16.91 48.83 41.10
CA ARG A 7 -15.47 48.58 40.93
C ARG A 7 -15.20 48.02 39.54
N GLY A 8 -14.40 48.75 38.77
CA GLY A 8 -13.87 48.34 37.49
C GLY A 8 -12.74 47.32 37.61
N LEU A 9 -12.47 46.66 36.49
CA LEU A 9 -11.23 45.97 36.21
C LEU A 9 -10.88 46.24 34.75
N GLU A 10 -9.93 47.16 34.57
CA GLU A 10 -9.15 47.34 33.37
C GLU A 10 -8.08 46.26 33.35
N THR A 11 -7.99 45.48 32.27
CA THR A 11 -6.75 44.80 31.89
C THR A 11 -6.46 45.12 30.44
N ALA A 12 -5.52 46.05 30.25
CA ALA A 12 -4.83 46.29 29.00
C ALA A 12 -3.87 45.13 28.74
N GLY A 13 -4.25 44.23 27.83
CA GLY A 13 -3.37 43.22 27.25
C GLY A 13 -2.76 43.76 25.96
N SER A 14 -1.48 44.10 26.02
CA SER A 14 -0.62 44.51 24.90
C SER A 14 -0.67 43.47 23.78
N GLY A 15 -1.41 43.77 22.70
CA GLY A 15 -1.37 43.01 21.46
C GLY A 15 -0.06 43.31 20.73
N THR A 16 0.91 42.41 20.84
CA THR A 16 2.06 42.39 19.94
C THR A 16 1.55 41.92 18.58
N LEU A 17 1.30 42.88 17.68
CA LEU A 17 1.11 42.62 16.26
C LEU A 17 2.42 42.05 15.71
N VAL A 18 2.54 40.72 15.70
CA VAL A 18 3.54 40.04 14.89
C VAL A 18 3.11 40.29 13.44
N SER A 19 3.89 41.07 12.70
CA SER A 19 3.61 41.33 11.29
C SER A 19 3.66 40.01 10.52
N GLU A 20 2.70 39.78 9.61
CA GLU A 20 2.74 38.66 8.65
C GLU A 20 4.05 38.63 7.83
N ALA A 21 4.74 39.77 7.73
CA ALA A 21 6.07 39.87 7.14
C ALA A 21 7.14 39.07 7.91
N ALA A 22 7.04 38.95 9.24
CA ALA A 22 8.02 38.21 10.05
C ALA A 22 7.80 36.68 10.03
N VAL A 23 6.62 36.21 9.60
CA VAL A 23 6.34 34.77 9.41
C VAL A 23 6.78 34.31 8.01
N THR A 24 6.96 35.25 7.07
CA THR A 24 7.36 34.94 5.69
C THR A 24 8.90 34.84 5.52
N GLU A 25 9.67 35.35 6.48
CA GLU A 25 11.15 35.41 6.40
C GLU A 25 11.86 34.29 7.18
N ALA A 26 11.12 33.42 7.87
CA ALA A 26 11.66 32.26 8.62
C ALA A 26 11.47 30.91 7.89
N VAL A 27 11.07 30.93 6.63
CA VAL A 27 11.28 29.81 5.69
C VAL A 27 12.58 30.11 4.93
N GLU A 28 13.65 30.34 5.69
CA GLU A 28 15.00 30.20 5.15
C GLU A 28 15.14 28.73 4.75
N LEU A 29 14.98 28.53 3.44
CA LEU A 29 15.56 27.46 2.63
C LEU A 29 16.52 26.59 3.45
N ALA A 30 15.97 25.58 4.11
CA ALA A 30 16.77 24.43 4.47
C ALA A 30 17.32 23.94 3.13
N SER A 31 18.61 24.18 2.88
CA SER A 31 19.30 23.57 1.76
C SER A 31 18.89 22.11 1.73
N PRO A 32 18.50 21.54 0.57
CA PRO A 32 18.12 20.14 0.51
C PRO A 32 19.24 19.35 1.19
N VAL A 33 18.88 18.62 2.25
CA VAL A 33 19.78 17.64 2.83
C VAL A 33 20.18 16.77 1.65
N GLU A 34 21.48 16.70 1.32
CA GLU A 34 21.95 15.71 0.35
C GLU A 34 21.75 14.36 1.03
N TRP A 35 20.62 13.72 0.74
CA TRP A 35 20.37 12.36 1.16
C TRP A 35 21.43 11.50 0.47
N GLY A 36 22.21 10.77 1.26
CA GLY A 36 23.17 9.83 0.69
C GLY A 36 22.46 8.70 -0.05
N VAL A 37 23.22 7.88 -0.78
CA VAL A 37 22.68 6.59 -1.25
C VAL A 37 22.80 5.58 -0.10
N PRO A 38 21.71 4.95 0.36
CA PRO A 38 21.80 3.98 1.46
C PRO A 38 22.60 2.74 1.04
N GLY A 39 23.43 2.24 1.95
CA GLY A 39 24.28 1.07 1.71
C GLY A 39 24.09 -0.06 2.72
N LEU A 40 24.82 -1.16 2.51
CA LEU A 40 24.82 -2.30 3.43
C LEU A 40 25.27 -1.92 4.85
N GLU A 41 26.11 -0.91 5.00
CA GLU A 41 26.56 -0.46 6.32
C GLU A 41 25.44 0.25 7.11
N ASP A 42 24.60 1.02 6.41
CA ASP A 42 23.40 1.63 6.97
C ASP A 42 22.42 0.54 7.44
N ALA A 43 22.19 -0.47 6.60
CA ALA A 43 21.37 -1.64 6.94
C ALA A 43 21.92 -2.41 8.16
N ARG A 44 23.25 -2.57 8.29
CA ARG A 44 23.88 -3.17 9.49
C ARG A 44 23.61 -2.36 10.74
N ARG A 45 23.77 -1.04 10.67
CA ARG A 45 23.52 -0.14 11.81
C ARG A 45 22.06 -0.20 12.27
N LEU A 46 21.11 -0.28 11.33
CA LEU A 46 19.70 -0.54 11.64
C LEU A 46 19.50 -1.91 12.28
N GLY A 47 20.10 -2.95 11.69
CA GLY A 47 20.02 -4.32 12.20
C GLY A 47 20.50 -4.45 13.64
N GLU A 48 21.63 -3.84 13.99
CA GLU A 48 22.12 -3.78 15.38
C GLU A 48 21.11 -3.08 16.30
N GLY A 49 20.50 -1.99 15.83
CA GLY A 49 19.44 -1.29 16.54
C GLY A 49 18.19 -2.16 16.78
N PHE A 50 17.82 -3.00 15.82
CA PHE A 50 16.66 -3.88 15.90
C PHE A 50 16.93 -5.09 16.80
N VAL A 51 18.16 -5.60 16.84
CA VAL A 51 18.58 -6.64 17.79
C VAL A 51 18.41 -6.18 19.24
N VAL A 52 18.71 -4.91 19.55
CA VAL A 52 18.44 -4.32 20.88
C VAL A 52 16.95 -4.32 21.22
N LEU A 53 16.08 -4.24 20.22
CA LEU A 53 14.62 -4.29 20.38
C LEU A 53 14.05 -5.71 20.40
N GLY A 54 14.90 -6.73 20.34
CA GLY A 54 14.53 -8.12 20.54
C GLY A 54 14.50 -8.96 19.26
N ALA A 55 14.82 -8.40 18.09
CA ALA A 55 15.04 -9.19 16.88
C ALA A 55 16.22 -10.14 17.10
N ILE A 56 16.14 -11.35 16.54
CA ILE A 56 17.22 -12.33 16.56
C ILE A 56 18.08 -12.27 15.31
N GLU A 57 17.47 -11.97 14.19
CA GLU A 57 18.10 -11.89 12.89
C GLU A 57 17.46 -10.73 12.17
N VAL A 58 18.29 -9.96 11.49
CA VAL A 58 17.83 -8.88 10.64
C VAL A 58 18.44 -9.13 9.28
N LEU A 59 17.56 -9.24 8.29
CA LEU A 59 17.92 -9.43 6.90
C LEU A 59 17.63 -8.14 6.15
N VAL A 60 18.52 -7.74 5.26
CA VAL A 60 18.22 -6.71 4.24
C VAL A 60 17.93 -7.41 2.92
N PHE A 61 16.97 -6.91 2.16
CA PHE A 61 16.69 -7.40 0.81
C PHE A 61 16.52 -6.20 -0.14
N GLY A 62 16.13 -6.42 -1.39
CA GLY A 62 15.90 -5.31 -2.32
C GLY A 62 17.18 -4.65 -2.86
N SER A 63 17.09 -3.37 -3.19
CA SER A 63 18.15 -2.61 -3.88
C SER A 63 19.44 -2.50 -3.06
N VAL A 64 19.32 -2.27 -1.75
CA VAL A 64 20.46 -2.19 -0.82
C VAL A 64 21.18 -3.53 -0.72
N ALA A 65 20.44 -4.65 -0.64
CA ALA A 65 21.03 -5.99 -0.59
C ALA A 65 21.81 -6.33 -1.87
N ARG A 66 21.30 -5.91 -3.03
CA ARG A 66 21.93 -6.13 -4.35
C ARG A 66 23.05 -5.14 -4.67
N GLY A 67 23.23 -4.08 -3.89
CA GLY A 67 24.17 -3.00 -4.17
C GLY A 67 23.74 -2.11 -5.36
N GLU A 68 22.43 -2.06 -5.62
CA GLU A 68 21.79 -1.32 -6.73
C GLU A 68 21.03 -0.08 -6.24
N ALA A 69 21.16 0.26 -4.95
CA ALA A 69 20.55 1.47 -4.40
C ALA A 69 21.02 2.72 -5.13
N VAL A 70 20.10 3.65 -5.33
CA VAL A 70 20.31 4.97 -5.92
C VAL A 70 19.82 6.05 -4.95
N ASP A 71 20.06 7.32 -5.29
CA ASP A 71 19.53 8.44 -4.52
C ASP A 71 18.00 8.33 -4.38
N GLY A 72 17.49 8.54 -3.17
CA GLY A 72 16.08 8.34 -2.82
C GLY A 72 15.62 6.88 -2.65
N SER A 73 16.52 5.89 -2.69
CA SER A 73 16.14 4.50 -2.33
C SER A 73 15.83 4.38 -0.84
N ASP A 74 14.90 3.49 -0.52
CA ASP A 74 14.57 3.04 0.83
C ASP A 74 15.43 1.83 1.27
N ILE A 75 15.34 1.47 2.55
CA ILE A 75 15.98 0.28 3.11
C ILE A 75 14.90 -0.74 3.52
N ASP A 76 14.77 -1.81 2.74
CA ASP A 76 13.90 -2.96 2.98
C ASP A 76 14.55 -3.95 3.97
N LEU A 77 13.94 -4.13 5.16
CA LEU A 77 14.43 -5.04 6.19
C LEU A 77 13.39 -6.10 6.59
N VAL A 78 13.85 -7.30 6.94
CA VAL A 78 13.08 -8.30 7.70
C VAL A 78 13.67 -8.41 9.09
N ALA A 79 12.86 -8.15 10.12
CA ALA A 79 13.20 -8.41 11.51
C ALA A 79 12.55 -9.75 11.93
N VAL A 80 13.39 -10.77 12.12
CA VAL A 80 12.98 -12.09 12.60
C VAL A 80 13.11 -12.11 14.11
N PHE A 81 12.06 -12.55 14.81
CA PHE A 81 12.04 -12.78 16.27
C PHE A 81 12.04 -14.29 16.56
N ASP A 82 12.40 -14.69 17.79
CA ASP A 82 12.34 -16.11 18.18
C ASP A 82 10.90 -16.64 18.06
N ASP A 83 9.96 -15.97 18.73
CA ASP A 83 8.55 -16.29 18.71
C ASP A 83 7.74 -15.03 19.07
N LEU A 84 6.81 -14.63 18.19
CA LEU A 84 5.91 -13.50 18.47
C LEU A 84 4.72 -13.89 19.38
N GLY A 85 4.51 -15.18 19.60
CA GLY A 85 3.28 -15.75 20.14
C GLY A 85 2.10 -15.36 19.26
N ASP A 86 1.37 -14.34 19.72
CA ASP A 86 0.22 -13.76 19.05
C ASP A 86 0.62 -12.67 18.05
N TYR A 87 0.33 -12.90 16.78
CA TYR A 87 0.67 -11.99 15.68
C TYR A 87 -0.06 -10.64 15.70
N ARG A 88 -1.07 -10.44 16.56
CA ARG A 88 -1.68 -9.12 16.77
C ARG A 88 -0.69 -8.06 17.25
N CYS A 89 0.47 -8.45 17.80
CA CYS A 89 1.53 -7.54 18.20
C CYS A 89 2.38 -6.96 17.06
N ARG A 90 2.32 -7.54 15.84
CA ARG A 90 3.17 -7.14 14.71
C ARG A 90 3.14 -5.64 14.41
N PRO A 91 1.96 -4.97 14.32
CA PRO A 91 1.93 -3.54 13.99
C PRO A 91 2.59 -2.66 15.06
N ASP A 92 2.53 -3.06 16.33
CA ASP A 92 3.21 -2.34 17.42
C ASP A 92 4.73 -2.51 17.34
N LEU A 93 5.20 -3.72 17.02
CA LEU A 93 6.63 -3.99 16.83
C LEU A 93 7.18 -3.26 15.61
N GLU A 94 6.50 -3.33 14.48
CA GLU A 94 6.85 -2.63 13.25
C GLU A 94 7.00 -1.12 13.50
N ARG A 95 5.99 -0.47 14.11
CA ARG A 95 6.08 0.95 14.49
C ARG A 95 7.27 1.27 15.37
N ARG A 96 7.63 0.39 16.31
CA ARG A 96 8.79 0.57 17.18
C ARG A 96 10.11 0.46 16.41
N LEU A 97 10.21 -0.49 15.47
CA LEU A 97 11.39 -0.68 14.63
C LEU A 97 11.55 0.49 13.66
N VAL A 98 10.49 0.91 12.97
CA VAL A 98 10.50 2.10 12.08
C VAL A 98 10.87 3.36 12.85
N LYS A 99 10.27 3.58 14.04
CA LYS A 99 10.67 4.70 14.90
C LYS A 99 12.15 4.64 15.26
N ARG A 100 12.66 3.46 15.61
CA ARG A 100 14.07 3.27 15.93
C ARG A 100 14.97 3.53 14.73
N ALA A 101 14.54 3.17 13.54
CA ALA A 101 15.27 3.44 12.31
C ALA A 101 15.45 4.95 12.10
N GLY A 102 14.37 5.74 12.24
CA GLY A 102 14.43 7.20 12.14
C GLY A 102 15.26 7.90 13.24
N GLU A 103 15.54 7.23 14.37
CA GLU A 103 16.48 7.72 15.39
C GLU A 103 17.95 7.46 15.02
N LEU A 104 18.21 6.48 14.15
CA LEU A 104 19.56 6.02 13.81
C LEU A 104 20.05 6.60 12.48
N LEU A 105 19.15 6.73 11.52
CA LEU A 105 19.42 7.13 10.15
C LEU A 105 18.30 8.03 9.63
N ASP A 106 18.66 8.88 8.67
CA ASP A 106 17.74 9.72 7.92
C ASP A 106 17.53 9.07 6.55
N PHE A 107 16.85 7.92 6.53
CA PHE A 107 16.42 7.21 5.31
C PHE A 107 15.01 6.66 5.53
N GLU A 108 14.27 6.48 4.45
CA GLU A 108 13.03 5.70 4.47
C GLU A 108 13.37 4.22 4.72
N VAL A 109 12.64 3.58 5.62
CA VAL A 109 12.90 2.20 6.03
C VAL A 109 11.58 1.45 6.13
N ASP A 110 11.45 0.42 5.30
CA ASP A 110 10.36 -0.53 5.33
C ASP A 110 10.78 -1.76 6.13
N VAL A 111 9.98 -2.11 7.15
CA VAL A 111 10.31 -3.22 8.06
C VAL A 111 9.23 -4.27 8.05
N TRP A 112 9.57 -5.46 7.58
CA TRP A 112 8.74 -6.66 7.74
C TRP A 112 9.04 -7.36 9.06
N VAL A 113 8.01 -7.66 9.84
CA VAL A 113 8.14 -8.35 11.14
C VAL A 113 7.63 -9.78 11.04
N THR A 114 8.48 -10.74 11.39
CA THR A 114 8.19 -12.18 11.39
C THR A 114 8.83 -12.86 12.59
N ASP A 115 8.52 -14.14 12.82
CA ASP A 115 9.32 -15.02 13.68
C ASP A 115 9.90 -16.21 12.94
N ARG A 116 10.73 -17.01 13.64
CA ARG A 116 11.38 -18.19 13.07
C ARG A 116 10.39 -19.25 12.58
N PRO A 117 9.33 -19.64 13.33
CA PRO A 117 8.38 -20.63 12.84
C PRO A 117 7.72 -20.22 11.53
N GLU A 118 7.27 -18.96 11.45
CA GLU A 118 6.67 -18.40 10.25
C GLU A 118 7.68 -18.31 9.10
N TRP A 119 8.86 -17.74 9.35
CA TRP A 119 9.89 -17.57 8.34
C TRP A 119 10.32 -18.90 7.74
N ALA A 120 10.64 -19.89 8.59
CA ALA A 120 11.04 -21.23 8.15
C ALA A 120 9.95 -21.93 7.34
N ARG A 121 8.69 -21.80 7.75
CA ARG A 121 7.57 -22.40 7.02
C ARG A 121 7.30 -21.69 5.70
N ARG A 122 7.22 -20.36 5.68
CA ARG A 122 6.82 -19.59 4.48
C ARG A 122 7.87 -19.64 3.39
N THR A 123 9.15 -19.58 3.75
CA THR A 123 10.26 -19.73 2.80
C THR A 123 10.30 -21.11 2.11
N THR A 124 9.71 -22.15 2.71
CA THR A 124 9.82 -23.53 2.21
C THR A 124 8.51 -24.09 1.64
N VAL A 125 7.36 -23.75 2.24
CA VAL A 125 6.05 -24.33 1.90
C VAL A 125 5.26 -23.45 0.94
N VAL A 126 5.44 -22.14 1.01
CA VAL A 126 4.62 -21.16 0.29
C VAL A 126 5.49 -20.41 -0.71
N SER A 127 5.82 -21.05 -1.84
CA SER A 127 6.71 -20.46 -2.85
C SER A 127 6.20 -19.14 -3.43
N SER A 128 4.91 -18.84 -3.30
CA SER A 128 4.34 -17.55 -3.70
C SER A 128 4.40 -16.46 -2.63
N SER A 129 4.95 -16.74 -1.45
CA SER A 129 5.05 -15.76 -0.38
C SER A 129 6.16 -14.74 -0.62
N LEU A 130 6.09 -13.62 0.11
CA LEU A 130 7.18 -12.65 0.14
C LEU A 130 8.47 -13.29 0.65
N GLU A 131 8.38 -14.03 1.74
CA GLU A 131 9.53 -14.68 2.39
C GLU A 131 10.24 -15.61 1.42
N ALA A 132 9.51 -16.45 0.69
CA ALA A 132 10.09 -17.31 -0.35
C ALA A 132 10.70 -16.51 -1.52
N ALA A 133 10.12 -15.34 -1.86
CA ALA A 133 10.63 -14.46 -2.91
C ALA A 133 12.03 -13.92 -2.61
N ILE A 134 12.24 -13.53 -1.35
CA ILE A 134 13.42 -12.78 -0.92
C ILE A 134 14.46 -13.68 -0.25
N ALA A 135 14.12 -14.90 0.17
CA ALA A 135 15.01 -15.76 0.94
C ALA A 135 16.40 -15.96 0.30
N ASP A 136 16.45 -16.12 -1.01
CA ASP A 136 17.70 -16.38 -1.74
C ASP A 136 18.54 -15.10 -1.98
N GLU A 137 17.93 -13.91 -1.92
CA GLU A 137 18.62 -12.62 -2.11
C GLU A 137 18.81 -11.83 -0.81
N ALA A 138 18.17 -12.23 0.28
CA ALA A 138 18.25 -11.57 1.56
C ALA A 138 19.64 -11.75 2.19
N VAL A 139 20.24 -10.64 2.64
CA VAL A 139 21.56 -10.60 3.25
C VAL A 139 21.40 -10.40 4.76
N LEU A 140 22.00 -11.29 5.55
CA LEU A 140 22.06 -11.13 7.01
C LEU A 140 22.90 -9.90 7.37
N VAL A 141 22.29 -8.92 8.03
CA VAL A 141 22.96 -7.68 8.46
C VAL A 141 23.18 -7.60 9.96
N ALA A 142 22.38 -8.31 10.77
CA ALA A 142 22.62 -8.43 12.20
C ALA A 142 22.07 -9.74 12.75
N VAL A 143 22.72 -10.29 13.78
CA VAL A 143 22.27 -11.48 14.49
C VAL A 143 22.49 -11.32 16.00
N ARG A 144 21.48 -11.71 16.78
CA ARG A 144 21.55 -11.80 18.23
C ARG A 144 22.20 -13.12 18.62
N GLY A 145 23.49 -13.09 18.94
CA GLY A 145 24.29 -14.17 19.55
C GLY A 145 23.65 -15.57 19.65
N GLN A 146 23.49 -16.10 20.86
CA GLN A 146 22.88 -17.41 21.08
C GLN A 146 21.34 -17.30 21.07
N CYS A 147 20.69 -18.05 20.17
CA CYS A 147 19.24 -18.26 20.18
C CYS A 147 18.89 -19.43 21.12
N ASN A 148 17.80 -19.30 21.88
CA ASN A 148 17.29 -20.39 22.70
C ASN A 148 16.10 -21.08 22.01
N ASP A 149 16.35 -22.23 21.38
CA ASP A 149 15.31 -22.99 20.69
C ASP A 149 14.23 -23.56 21.64
N THR A 150 14.48 -23.63 22.96
CA THR A 150 13.54 -24.27 23.89
C THR A 150 12.24 -23.49 24.10
N ASP A 151 12.25 -22.19 23.82
CA ASP A 151 11.13 -21.30 24.12
C ASP A 151 10.31 -20.95 22.87
N VAL A 152 10.65 -21.52 21.71
CA VAL A 152 9.99 -21.26 20.42
C VAL A 152 8.88 -22.29 20.19
N ASP A 153 7.64 -21.84 20.03
CA ASP A 153 6.53 -22.70 19.63
C ASP A 153 6.51 -22.90 18.10
N TRP A 154 7.26 -23.91 17.65
CA TRP A 154 7.27 -24.33 16.24
C TRP A 154 5.95 -24.94 15.76
N GLY A 155 5.07 -25.34 16.67
CA GLY A 155 3.80 -26.00 16.37
C GLY A 155 2.61 -25.05 16.29
N LYS A 156 2.82 -23.75 16.55
CA LYS A 156 1.73 -22.76 16.57
C LYS A 156 1.08 -22.56 15.21
N GLU A 157 -0.14 -22.03 15.25
CA GLU A 157 -0.82 -21.57 14.05
C GLU A 157 -0.08 -20.36 13.48
N ILE A 158 0.36 -20.48 12.22
CA ILE A 158 0.94 -19.37 11.48
C ILE A 158 -0.22 -18.54 10.91
N GLY A 159 -0.38 -17.30 11.36
CA GLY A 159 -1.49 -16.40 10.99
C GLY A 159 -1.45 -15.90 9.54
N MET A 160 -0.75 -16.61 8.67
CA MET A 160 -0.57 -16.31 7.25
C MET A 160 -0.99 -17.52 6.40
N PRO A 161 -1.23 -17.35 5.10
CA PRO A 161 -1.64 -18.44 4.24
C PRO A 161 -0.71 -19.67 4.31
N PRO A 162 -1.25 -20.89 4.56
CA PRO A 162 -0.43 -22.09 4.77
C PRO A 162 0.14 -22.71 3.48
N ASP A 163 -0.36 -22.30 2.31
CA ASP A 163 0.04 -22.76 0.99
C ASP A 163 -0.26 -21.70 -0.08
N ASN A 164 0.19 -21.95 -1.31
CA ASN A 164 0.03 -21.02 -2.44
C ASN A 164 -1.44 -20.78 -2.83
N ARG A 165 -2.33 -21.76 -2.61
CA ARG A 165 -3.76 -21.61 -2.90
C ARG A 165 -4.39 -20.65 -1.90
N ALA A 166 -4.11 -20.81 -0.62
CA ALA A 166 -4.55 -19.89 0.41
C ALA A 166 -3.96 -18.49 0.21
N GLU A 167 -2.70 -18.38 -0.26
CA GLU A 167 -2.10 -17.09 -0.62
C GLU A 167 -2.87 -16.45 -1.77
N ALA A 168 -3.22 -17.22 -2.82
CA ALA A 168 -4.06 -16.73 -3.90
C ALA A 168 -5.46 -16.29 -3.43
N LEU A 169 -6.10 -17.02 -2.50
CA LEU A 169 -7.38 -16.59 -1.93
C LEU A 169 -7.27 -15.28 -1.14
N SER A 170 -6.18 -15.09 -0.40
CA SER A 170 -5.90 -13.81 0.27
C SER A 170 -5.74 -12.67 -0.73
N ARG A 171 -5.07 -12.90 -1.88
CA ARG A 171 -4.98 -11.90 -2.97
C ARG A 171 -6.31 -11.67 -3.68
N LEU A 172 -7.17 -12.67 -3.78
CA LEU A 172 -8.53 -12.51 -4.28
C LEU A 172 -9.36 -11.61 -3.34
N GLU A 173 -9.15 -11.70 -2.04
CA GLU A 173 -9.75 -10.76 -1.08
C GLU A 173 -9.23 -9.32 -1.27
N ASP A 174 -7.95 -9.13 -1.64
CA ASP A 174 -7.44 -7.81 -2.03
C ASP A 174 -8.16 -7.25 -3.27
N VAL A 175 -8.50 -8.11 -4.25
CA VAL A 175 -9.31 -7.73 -5.42
C VAL A 175 -10.70 -7.28 -4.98
N ARG A 176 -11.39 -8.06 -4.15
CA ARG A 176 -12.70 -7.69 -3.58
C ARG A 176 -12.62 -6.33 -2.89
N ASN A 177 -11.68 -6.17 -1.97
CA ASN A 177 -11.51 -4.93 -1.21
C ASN A 177 -11.26 -3.72 -2.11
N ALA A 178 -10.42 -3.87 -3.14
CA ALA A 178 -10.14 -2.79 -4.09
C ALA A 178 -11.38 -2.44 -4.92
N LEU A 179 -12.15 -3.43 -5.39
CA LEU A 179 -13.38 -3.19 -6.13
C LEU A 179 -14.47 -2.54 -5.27
N SER A 180 -14.66 -2.93 -4.02
CA SER A 180 -15.60 -2.26 -3.11
C SER A 180 -15.21 -0.79 -2.90
N ARG A 181 -13.91 -0.48 -2.88
CA ARG A 181 -13.44 0.93 -2.85
C ARG A 181 -13.72 1.67 -4.15
N VAL A 182 -13.69 1.01 -5.30
CA VAL A 182 -14.13 1.61 -6.57
C VAL A 182 -15.63 1.93 -6.49
N GLU A 183 -16.44 0.96 -6.09
CA GLU A 183 -17.89 1.10 -5.89
C GLU A 183 -18.23 2.29 -4.99
N ASP A 184 -17.65 2.34 -3.77
CA ASP A 184 -17.82 3.43 -2.79
C ASP A 184 -17.49 4.82 -3.36
N ARG A 185 -16.66 4.90 -4.40
CA ARG A 185 -16.11 6.16 -4.93
C ARG A 185 -16.70 6.55 -6.27
N LEU A 186 -17.56 5.74 -6.89
CA LEU A 186 -18.26 6.13 -8.11
C LEU A 186 -19.42 7.10 -7.83
N ASP A 187 -19.96 7.10 -6.61
CA ASP A 187 -21.00 8.05 -6.19
C ASP A 187 -20.42 9.36 -5.60
N GLU A 188 -21.22 10.43 -5.64
CA GLU A 188 -20.85 11.73 -5.06
C GLU A 188 -20.56 11.62 -3.56
N GLY A 189 -19.34 11.97 -3.16
CA GLY A 189 -18.90 11.84 -1.77
C GLY A 189 -19.35 12.99 -0.87
N PRO A 190 -19.22 12.84 0.47
CA PRO A 190 -19.60 13.89 1.43
C PRO A 190 -18.88 15.23 1.24
N ARG A 191 -17.67 15.23 0.64
CA ARG A 191 -16.91 16.47 0.35
C ARG A 191 -17.55 17.27 -0.79
N GLU A 192 -17.95 16.59 -1.86
CA GLU A 192 -18.66 17.19 -2.99
C GLU A 192 -20.02 17.73 -2.53
N GLN A 193 -20.83 16.90 -1.84
CA GLN A 193 -22.14 17.31 -1.32
C GLN A 193 -22.05 18.55 -0.42
N ARG A 194 -21.03 18.62 0.46
CA ARG A 194 -20.79 19.83 1.27
C ARG A 194 -20.43 21.03 0.41
N ALA A 195 -19.55 20.87 -0.58
CA ALA A 195 -19.19 21.96 -1.49
C ALA A 195 -20.39 22.48 -2.30
N ALA A 196 -21.27 21.58 -2.75
CA ALA A 196 -22.53 21.91 -3.41
C ALA A 196 -23.47 22.69 -2.49
N SER A 197 -23.63 22.24 -1.24
CA SER A 197 -24.51 22.89 -0.24
C SER A 197 -24.12 24.35 0.07
N VAL A 198 -22.84 24.69 -0.04
CA VAL A 198 -22.33 26.06 0.13
C VAL A 198 -22.14 26.83 -1.19
N GLY A 199 -22.59 26.27 -2.31
CA GLY A 199 -22.52 26.90 -3.64
C GLY A 199 -21.11 27.07 -4.20
N SER A 200 -20.13 26.29 -3.75
CA SER A 200 -18.72 26.43 -4.17
C SER A 200 -18.37 25.48 -5.31
N ALA A 201 -18.56 25.93 -6.55
CA ALA A 201 -18.26 25.14 -7.75
C ALA A 201 -16.79 24.69 -7.83
N ARG A 202 -15.84 25.55 -7.41
CA ARG A 202 -14.41 25.20 -7.35
C ARG A 202 -14.15 24.03 -6.40
N ARG A 203 -14.62 24.13 -5.15
CA ARG A 203 -14.43 23.07 -4.14
C ARG A 203 -15.13 21.78 -4.53
N HIS A 204 -16.27 21.88 -5.22
CA HIS A 204 -16.98 20.72 -5.76
C HIS A 204 -16.13 20.01 -6.81
N SER A 205 -15.60 20.76 -7.79
CA SER A 205 -14.73 20.23 -8.85
C SER A 205 -13.44 19.61 -8.29
N GLU A 206 -12.82 20.23 -7.29
CA GLU A 206 -11.62 19.70 -6.61
C GLU A 206 -11.93 18.40 -5.87
N ALA A 207 -13.02 18.35 -5.11
CA ALA A 207 -13.41 17.14 -4.39
C ALA A 207 -13.76 15.98 -5.35
N ARG A 208 -14.40 16.30 -6.48
CA ARG A 208 -14.71 15.35 -7.54
C ARG A 208 -13.45 14.84 -8.23
N TYR A 209 -12.49 15.72 -8.52
CA TYR A 209 -11.19 15.34 -9.06
C TYR A 209 -10.47 14.33 -8.16
N GLU A 210 -10.33 14.63 -6.87
CA GLU A 210 -9.71 13.73 -5.90
C GLU A 210 -10.43 12.39 -5.80
N ARG A 211 -11.77 12.38 -5.88
CA ARG A 211 -12.54 11.14 -5.90
C ARG A 211 -12.25 10.29 -7.15
N MET A 212 -12.11 10.91 -8.33
CA MET A 212 -11.76 10.19 -9.56
C MET A 212 -10.32 9.66 -9.54
N VAL A 213 -9.40 10.37 -8.88
CA VAL A 213 -8.07 9.84 -8.58
C VAL A 213 -8.17 8.58 -7.72
N ASP A 214 -8.96 8.59 -6.64
CA ASP A 214 -9.15 7.41 -5.79
C ASP A 214 -9.74 6.22 -6.58
N VAL A 215 -10.67 6.45 -7.52
CA VAL A 215 -11.19 5.40 -8.42
C VAL A 215 -10.08 4.80 -9.28
N CYS A 216 -9.19 5.63 -9.84
CA CYS A 216 -8.07 5.15 -10.66
C CYS A 216 -7.10 4.31 -9.83
N VAL A 217 -6.72 4.78 -8.64
CA VAL A 217 -5.83 4.07 -7.70
C VAL A 217 -6.40 2.70 -7.32
N HIS A 218 -7.67 2.64 -6.92
CA HIS A 218 -8.29 1.39 -6.51
C HIS A 218 -8.54 0.44 -7.68
N SER A 219 -8.83 0.96 -8.87
CA SER A 219 -8.93 0.15 -10.09
C SER A 219 -7.59 -0.48 -10.46
N GLN A 220 -6.49 0.28 -10.41
CA GLN A 220 -5.14 -0.25 -10.61
C GLN A 220 -4.84 -1.36 -9.60
N LYS A 221 -5.13 -1.13 -8.30
CA LYS A 221 -4.91 -2.13 -7.25
C LYS A 221 -5.70 -3.42 -7.50
N ALA A 222 -6.95 -3.32 -7.95
CA ALA A 222 -7.76 -4.50 -8.29
C ALA A 222 -7.13 -5.30 -9.45
N ILE A 223 -6.67 -4.62 -10.50
CA ILE A 223 -5.99 -5.26 -11.65
C ILE A 223 -4.69 -5.94 -11.22
N GLU A 224 -3.87 -5.25 -10.45
CA GLU A 224 -2.60 -5.77 -9.94
C GLU A 224 -2.80 -6.99 -9.04
N SER A 225 -3.71 -6.89 -8.05
CA SER A 225 -4.03 -8.00 -7.15
C SER A 225 -4.59 -9.20 -7.90
N ALA A 226 -5.35 -8.98 -8.99
CA ALA A 226 -5.86 -10.06 -9.82
C ALA A 226 -4.72 -10.79 -10.56
N MET A 227 -3.76 -10.05 -11.12
CA MET A 227 -2.57 -10.65 -11.74
C MET A 227 -1.70 -11.38 -10.72
N LYS A 228 -1.49 -10.79 -9.53
CA LYS A 228 -0.74 -11.43 -8.43
C LYS A 228 -1.43 -12.69 -7.93
N THR A 229 -2.75 -12.72 -7.86
CA THR A 229 -3.55 -13.92 -7.53
C THR A 229 -3.20 -15.09 -8.45
N VAL A 230 -3.13 -14.84 -9.76
CA VAL A 230 -2.74 -15.86 -10.76
C VAL A 230 -1.32 -16.35 -10.55
N VAL A 231 -0.38 -15.43 -10.28
CA VAL A 231 1.02 -15.79 -10.01
C VAL A 231 1.11 -16.70 -8.78
N CYS A 232 0.35 -16.39 -7.71
CA CYS A 232 0.27 -17.25 -6.53
C CYS A 232 -0.35 -18.62 -6.85
N LEU A 233 -1.43 -18.69 -7.63
CA LEU A 233 -2.08 -19.95 -8.01
C LEU A 233 -1.12 -20.96 -8.67
N VAL A 234 -0.16 -20.45 -9.46
CA VAL A 234 0.83 -21.30 -10.14
C VAL A 234 2.12 -21.50 -9.33
N GLY A 235 2.11 -21.07 -8.06
CA GLY A 235 3.24 -21.17 -7.15
C GLY A 235 4.42 -20.26 -7.48
N GLY A 236 4.22 -19.25 -8.33
CA GLY A 236 5.21 -18.21 -8.55
C GLY A 236 5.15 -17.17 -7.44
N SER A 237 6.28 -16.54 -7.15
CA SER A 237 6.31 -15.36 -6.29
C SER A 237 6.02 -14.09 -7.11
N PRO A 238 4.97 -13.32 -6.77
CA PRO A 238 4.68 -12.06 -7.46
C PRO A 238 5.81 -11.06 -7.19
N GLU A 239 6.28 -10.39 -8.23
CA GLU A 239 7.26 -9.33 -8.05
C GLU A 239 6.66 -8.20 -7.21
N ARG A 240 7.48 -7.61 -6.35
CA ARG A 240 7.10 -6.44 -5.55
C ARG A 240 7.02 -5.15 -6.35
N ILE A 241 7.33 -5.20 -7.63
CA ILE A 241 7.13 -4.05 -8.51
C ILE A 241 5.65 -3.92 -8.86
N HIS A 242 5.16 -2.69 -8.89
CA HIS A 242 3.79 -2.35 -9.28
C HIS A 242 3.62 -2.23 -10.80
N SER A 243 4.52 -2.85 -11.56
CA SER A 243 4.55 -2.84 -13.03
C SER A 243 3.66 -3.95 -13.58
N LEU A 244 2.52 -3.56 -14.13
CA LEU A 244 1.55 -4.49 -14.69
C LEU A 244 2.06 -5.19 -15.95
N ASP A 245 2.94 -4.56 -16.73
CA ASP A 245 3.56 -5.15 -17.92
C ASP A 245 4.46 -6.35 -17.55
N ARG A 246 5.28 -6.22 -16.49
CA ARG A 246 6.11 -7.32 -16.00
C ARG A 246 5.27 -8.41 -15.34
N LEU A 247 4.23 -8.06 -14.58
CA LEU A 247 3.30 -9.04 -14.04
C LEU A 247 2.58 -9.82 -15.15
N ALA A 248 2.07 -9.12 -16.18
CA ALA A 248 1.40 -9.75 -17.31
C ALA A 248 2.32 -10.71 -18.07
N ALA A 249 3.60 -10.35 -18.24
CA ALA A 249 4.59 -11.21 -18.90
C ALA A 249 4.83 -12.55 -18.15
N ARG A 250 4.60 -12.57 -16.83
CA ARG A 250 4.77 -13.76 -15.97
C ARG A 250 3.54 -14.65 -15.87
N ILE A 251 2.39 -14.22 -16.40
CA ILE A 251 1.15 -14.99 -16.34
C ILE A 251 1.20 -16.17 -17.34
N PRO A 252 1.06 -17.43 -16.86
CA PRO A 252 1.14 -18.59 -17.73
C PRO A 252 -0.11 -18.76 -18.59
N SER A 253 0.03 -19.50 -19.70
CA SER A 253 -0.98 -19.61 -20.76
C SER A 253 -2.41 -19.92 -20.30
N PRO A 254 -2.67 -20.81 -19.31
CA PRO A 254 -4.04 -21.12 -18.89
C PRO A 254 -4.79 -19.93 -18.30
N TYR A 255 -4.07 -18.91 -17.82
CA TYR A 255 -4.62 -17.74 -17.13
C TYR A 255 -4.36 -16.42 -17.87
N ARG A 256 -3.80 -16.46 -19.08
CA ARG A 256 -3.51 -15.26 -19.89
C ARG A 256 -4.76 -14.45 -20.24
N ASP A 257 -5.94 -15.04 -20.13
CA ASP A 257 -7.18 -14.33 -20.31
C ASP A 257 -7.42 -13.26 -19.25
N VAL A 258 -6.91 -13.43 -18.03
CA VAL A 258 -6.98 -12.43 -16.95
C VAL A 258 -6.34 -11.10 -17.35
N THR A 259 -5.31 -11.11 -18.19
CA THR A 259 -4.65 -9.85 -18.62
C THR A 259 -5.34 -9.20 -19.81
N LYS A 260 -6.21 -9.92 -20.54
CA LYS A 260 -6.72 -9.48 -21.86
C LYS A 260 -7.32 -8.09 -21.80
N SER A 261 -8.20 -7.85 -20.82
CA SER A 261 -8.91 -6.58 -20.69
C SER A 261 -7.98 -5.42 -20.39
N ALA A 262 -6.86 -5.64 -19.70
CA ALA A 262 -5.87 -4.60 -19.42
C ALA A 262 -4.87 -4.39 -20.59
N THR A 263 -4.65 -5.43 -21.40
CA THR A 263 -3.76 -5.41 -22.58
C THR A 263 -4.48 -5.13 -23.90
N ASP A 264 -5.79 -4.87 -23.87
CA ASP A 264 -6.58 -4.68 -25.09
C ASP A 264 -6.11 -3.42 -25.84
N PRO A 265 -5.66 -3.53 -27.11
CA PRO A 265 -5.26 -2.37 -27.90
C PRO A 265 -6.38 -1.34 -28.15
N ALA A 266 -7.65 -1.70 -27.87
CA ALA A 266 -8.78 -0.78 -27.92
C ALA A 266 -8.87 0.13 -26.69
N ASN A 267 -8.17 -0.19 -25.59
CA ASN A 267 -8.06 0.71 -24.45
C ASN A 267 -7.26 1.95 -24.83
N LYS A 268 -7.63 3.09 -24.27
CA LYS A 268 -6.88 4.34 -24.38
C LYS A 268 -5.70 4.35 -23.42
N THR A 269 -5.82 3.64 -22.29
CA THR A 269 -4.77 3.55 -21.26
C THR A 269 -3.97 2.26 -21.42
N THR A 270 -2.65 2.40 -21.51
CA THR A 270 -1.66 1.31 -21.57
C THR A 270 -1.35 0.75 -20.17
N LEU A 271 -0.79 -0.45 -20.08
CA LEU A 271 -0.39 -1.03 -18.78
C LEU A 271 0.58 -0.15 -17.99
N GLU A 272 1.49 0.55 -18.68
CA GLU A 272 2.44 1.47 -18.05
C GLU A 272 1.69 2.64 -17.40
N GLU A 273 0.76 3.26 -18.12
CA GLU A 273 -0.09 4.36 -17.59
C GLU A 273 -1.02 3.88 -16.47
N ILE A 274 -1.54 2.66 -16.54
CA ILE A 274 -2.31 2.07 -15.42
C ILE A 274 -1.39 1.95 -14.19
N SER A 275 -0.15 1.46 -14.37
CA SER A 275 0.81 1.25 -13.28
C SER A 275 1.18 2.55 -12.55
N LEU A 276 1.17 3.71 -13.24
CA LEU A 276 1.43 5.02 -12.63
C LEU A 276 0.46 5.34 -11.48
N TRP A 277 -0.78 4.85 -11.56
CA TRP A 277 -1.79 5.11 -10.53
C TRP A 277 -1.47 4.50 -9.17
N HIS A 278 -0.56 3.52 -9.12
CA HIS A 278 -0.05 3.02 -7.85
C HIS A 278 0.64 4.14 -7.04
N ARG A 279 1.47 4.96 -7.70
CA ARG A 279 2.25 6.04 -7.08
C ARG A 279 1.48 7.35 -7.00
N ALA A 280 0.64 7.64 -8.00
CA ALA A 280 -0.17 8.86 -8.06
C ALA A 280 -1.18 9.02 -6.90
N GLY A 281 -1.52 7.91 -6.21
CA GLY A 281 -2.37 7.94 -5.02
C GLY A 281 -1.67 8.61 -3.83
N PRO A 282 -0.58 8.02 -3.31
CA PRO A 282 0.18 8.60 -2.19
C PRO A 282 0.92 9.89 -2.53
N TYR A 283 1.41 10.04 -3.77
CA TYR A 283 2.28 11.15 -4.18
C TYR A 283 1.57 12.04 -5.20
N SER A 284 1.08 13.20 -4.74
CA SER A 284 0.28 14.11 -5.58
C SER A 284 1.05 14.71 -6.76
N ASP A 285 2.36 14.82 -6.63
CA ASP A 285 3.31 15.29 -7.66
C ASP A 285 3.58 14.25 -8.76
N GLU A 286 3.33 12.97 -8.48
CA GLU A 286 3.38 11.89 -9.48
C GLU A 286 2.07 11.72 -10.28
N ARG A 287 1.05 12.52 -9.98
CA ARG A 287 -0.24 12.43 -10.68
C ARG A 287 -0.09 12.88 -12.14
N PRO A 288 -0.66 12.14 -13.11
CA PRO A 288 -0.77 12.61 -14.47
C PRO A 288 -1.47 13.98 -14.54
N ASP A 289 -0.96 14.89 -15.37
CA ASP A 289 -1.56 16.22 -15.59
C ASP A 289 -2.84 16.09 -16.44
N LEU A 290 -3.95 15.76 -15.77
CA LEU A 290 -5.25 15.55 -16.37
C LEU A 290 -6.23 16.62 -15.88
N THR A 291 -7.04 17.14 -16.79
CA THR A 291 -8.22 17.94 -16.43
C THR A 291 -9.29 17.06 -15.78
N LEU A 292 -10.25 17.67 -15.08
CA LEU A 292 -11.39 16.95 -14.49
C LEU A 292 -12.11 16.03 -15.49
N ALA A 293 -12.40 16.52 -16.70
CA ALA A 293 -13.07 15.72 -17.71
C ALA A 293 -12.21 14.54 -18.19
N GLN A 294 -10.90 14.69 -18.24
CA GLN A 294 -9.98 13.60 -18.64
C GLN A 294 -9.85 12.55 -17.54
N ILE A 295 -9.75 12.95 -16.26
CA ILE A 295 -9.67 11.99 -15.15
C ILE A 295 -10.97 11.20 -14.99
N GLU A 296 -12.14 11.80 -15.25
CA GLU A 296 -13.42 11.09 -15.23
C GLU A 296 -13.49 9.98 -16.28
N VAL A 297 -13.06 10.29 -17.52
CA VAL A 297 -12.99 9.29 -18.60
C VAL A 297 -11.99 8.19 -18.24
N THR A 298 -10.83 8.54 -17.69
CA THR A 298 -9.80 7.59 -17.26
C THR A 298 -10.32 6.70 -16.13
N ALA A 299 -10.94 7.27 -15.10
CA ALA A 299 -11.50 6.56 -13.97
C ALA A 299 -12.58 5.54 -14.40
N ALA A 300 -13.48 5.94 -15.29
CA ALA A 300 -14.50 5.04 -15.83
C ALA A 300 -13.89 3.89 -16.64
N GLU A 301 -12.87 4.18 -17.45
CA GLU A 301 -12.15 3.17 -18.22
C GLU A 301 -11.41 2.18 -17.32
N LEU A 302 -10.66 2.65 -16.32
CA LEU A 302 -9.94 1.79 -15.39
C LEU A 302 -10.89 0.94 -14.53
N ALA A 303 -12.00 1.51 -14.06
CA ALA A 303 -13.01 0.76 -13.32
C ALA A 303 -13.59 -0.39 -14.15
N ARG A 304 -13.84 -0.16 -15.46
CA ARG A 304 -14.27 -1.22 -16.39
C ARG A 304 -13.20 -2.29 -16.55
N ILE A 305 -11.94 -1.91 -16.79
CA ILE A 305 -10.83 -2.86 -16.95
C ILE A 305 -10.67 -3.70 -15.67
N ALA A 306 -10.76 -3.09 -14.49
CA ALA A 306 -10.71 -3.78 -13.21
C ALA A 306 -11.86 -4.80 -13.06
N CYS A 307 -13.09 -4.42 -13.40
CA CYS A 307 -14.24 -5.32 -13.39
C CYS A 307 -14.06 -6.51 -14.35
N ASP A 308 -13.63 -6.25 -15.59
CA ASP A 308 -13.46 -7.30 -16.60
C ASP A 308 -12.31 -8.27 -16.22
N THR A 309 -11.24 -7.74 -15.62
CA THR A 309 -10.11 -8.51 -15.09
C THR A 309 -10.56 -9.40 -13.93
N ALA A 310 -11.29 -8.84 -12.97
CA ALA A 310 -11.80 -9.57 -11.81
C ALA A 310 -12.83 -10.63 -12.21
N GLU A 311 -13.75 -10.33 -13.11
CA GLU A 311 -14.72 -11.30 -13.64
C GLU A 311 -14.01 -12.48 -14.32
N THR A 312 -12.96 -12.20 -15.09
CA THR A 312 -12.17 -13.26 -15.73
C THR A 312 -11.42 -14.09 -14.68
N LEU A 313 -10.87 -13.46 -13.65
CA LEU A 313 -10.20 -14.14 -12.55
C LEU A 313 -11.15 -15.10 -11.80
N VAL A 314 -12.35 -14.67 -11.43
CA VAL A 314 -13.27 -15.51 -10.64
C VAL A 314 -13.72 -16.76 -11.38
N ARG A 315 -13.76 -16.74 -12.72
CA ARG A 315 -14.03 -17.95 -13.55
C ARG A 315 -13.01 -19.05 -13.29
N HIS A 316 -11.76 -18.70 -12.99
CA HIS A 316 -10.72 -19.66 -12.62
C HIS A 316 -10.90 -20.27 -11.22
N PHE A 317 -11.82 -19.72 -10.42
CA PHE A 317 -12.19 -20.23 -9.10
C PHE A 317 -13.61 -20.83 -9.05
N GLU A 318 -14.38 -20.90 -10.15
CA GLU A 318 -15.79 -21.35 -10.10
C GLU A 318 -16.00 -22.76 -9.50
N ALA A 319 -15.01 -23.65 -9.65
CA ALA A 319 -15.04 -25.00 -9.09
C ALA A 319 -14.53 -25.07 -7.63
N ALA A 320 -14.11 -23.94 -7.04
CA ALA A 320 -13.49 -23.85 -5.73
C ALA A 320 -14.52 -23.52 -4.64
N ASP A 321 -14.93 -24.54 -3.86
CA ASP A 321 -15.90 -24.37 -2.77
C ASP A 321 -15.43 -23.38 -1.69
N ASP A 322 -14.13 -23.35 -1.42
CA ASP A 322 -13.46 -22.44 -0.49
C ASP A 322 -13.44 -20.97 -0.96
N ALA A 323 -13.68 -20.71 -2.25
CA ALA A 323 -13.73 -19.37 -2.84
C ALA A 323 -15.15 -18.84 -3.05
N ARG A 324 -16.18 -19.67 -2.85
CA ARG A 324 -17.56 -19.39 -3.30
C ARG A 324 -18.11 -18.04 -2.83
N THR A 325 -17.92 -17.70 -1.55
CA THR A 325 -18.39 -16.42 -1.00
C THR A 325 -17.67 -15.23 -1.65
N LEU A 326 -16.34 -15.30 -1.76
CA LEU A 326 -15.54 -14.23 -2.39
C LEU A 326 -15.93 -14.03 -3.87
N ILE A 327 -16.19 -15.11 -4.60
CA ILE A 327 -16.66 -15.04 -5.99
C ILE A 327 -18.00 -14.31 -6.07
N ALA A 328 -18.95 -14.66 -5.19
CA ALA A 328 -20.26 -14.04 -5.16
C ALA A 328 -20.16 -12.54 -4.84
N ASP A 329 -19.36 -12.17 -3.84
CA ASP A 329 -19.14 -10.77 -3.45
C ASP A 329 -18.51 -9.96 -4.60
N ILE A 330 -17.49 -10.51 -5.26
CA ILE A 330 -16.84 -9.85 -6.42
C ILE A 330 -17.85 -9.70 -7.57
N ALA A 331 -18.65 -10.72 -7.87
CA ALA A 331 -19.64 -10.66 -8.93
C ALA A 331 -20.73 -9.61 -8.67
N ASP A 332 -21.17 -9.49 -7.41
CA ASP A 332 -22.14 -8.48 -6.98
C ASP A 332 -21.57 -7.06 -7.15
N THR A 333 -20.38 -6.78 -6.60
CA THR A 333 -19.70 -5.49 -6.75
C THR A 333 -19.45 -5.14 -8.23
N VAL A 334 -19.02 -6.11 -9.06
CA VAL A 334 -18.86 -5.90 -10.51
C VAL A 334 -20.19 -5.53 -11.17
N GLY A 335 -21.29 -6.17 -10.76
CA GLY A 335 -22.63 -5.83 -11.20
C GLY A 335 -23.00 -4.37 -10.88
N THR A 336 -22.80 -3.95 -9.63
CA THR A 336 -23.10 -2.57 -9.19
C THR A 336 -22.26 -1.55 -9.93
N VAL A 337 -20.93 -1.74 -10.00
CA VAL A 337 -20.02 -0.83 -10.71
C VAL A 337 -20.45 -0.65 -12.17
N ARG A 338 -20.79 -1.73 -12.88
CA ARG A 338 -21.25 -1.64 -14.27
C ARG A 338 -22.57 -0.89 -14.43
N VAL A 339 -23.51 -1.03 -13.50
CA VAL A 339 -24.77 -0.27 -13.51
C VAL A 339 -24.50 1.23 -13.35
N VAL A 340 -23.57 1.60 -12.47
CA VAL A 340 -23.18 3.01 -12.26
C VAL A 340 -22.49 3.56 -13.52
N LEU A 341 -21.51 2.84 -14.07
CA LEU A 341 -20.80 3.26 -15.28
C LEU A 341 -21.69 3.37 -16.52
N ALA A 342 -22.77 2.59 -16.61
CA ALA A 342 -23.75 2.67 -17.69
C ALA A 342 -24.67 3.92 -17.59
N ASN A 343 -24.72 4.58 -16.44
CA ASN A 343 -25.54 5.75 -16.17
C ASN A 343 -24.66 6.98 -15.85
N PRO A 344 -24.01 7.61 -16.86
CA PRO A 344 -23.06 8.71 -16.65
C PRO A 344 -23.69 10.02 -16.16
N TYR A 345 -24.99 10.02 -15.84
CA TYR A 345 -25.73 11.17 -15.34
C TYR A 345 -26.04 11.11 -13.84
N ASN A 346 -25.50 10.11 -13.12
CA ASN A 346 -25.55 10.04 -11.67
C ASN A 346 -24.42 10.83 -11.01
#